data_AF-A0A7C4US37-F1
#
_entry.id   AF-A0A7C4US37-F1
#
_cell.length_a   1.000
_cell.length_b   1.000
_cell.length_c   1.000
_cell.angle_alpha   90.00
_cell.angle_beta   90.00
_cell.angle_gamma   90.00
#
_symmetry.space_group_name_H-M   'P 1'
#
loop_
_entity.id
_entity.type
_entity.pdbx_description
1 polymer ?
#
loop_
_entity_poly.entity_id
_entity_poly.type
_entity_poly.pdbx_seq_one_letter_code
_entity_poly.pdbx_strand_id
1 'polypeptide(L)'
;ELIILESSGYRPNYHKCVSCGNSICEQEYYFGNFEGVSCNNCSEHGRRIPKNVFKILRLFEKGNIEQILNINQISNHSEEIQEVILPYLYDILPRKPKSLEL
;
A
#
# COMPACT_ATOMS: atom_id res chain seq x y z
N GLU A 1 3.69 -9.36 6.62
CA GLU A 1 3.26 -8.96 5.26
C GLU A 1 4.07 -7.77 4.73
N LEU A 2 3.98 -6.60 5.36
CA LEU A 2 4.74 -5.40 4.99
C LEU A 2 6.26 -5.56 4.95
N ILE A 3 6.85 -6.24 5.93
CA ILE A 3 8.29 -6.54 5.98
C ILE A 3 8.74 -7.37 4.76
N ILE A 4 7.86 -8.28 4.28
CA ILE A 4 8.16 -9.15 3.14
C ILE A 4 8.19 -8.32 1.85
N LEU A 5 7.22 -7.41 1.67
CA LEU A 5 7.21 -6.46 0.56
C LEU A 5 8.49 -5.61 0.55
N GLU A 6 8.87 -5.07 1.70
CA GLU A 6 10.07 -4.25 1.78
C GLU A 6 11.33 -5.04 1.39
N SER A 7 11.46 -6.26 1.91
CA SER A 7 12.60 -7.15 1.67
C SER A 7 12.67 -7.68 0.24
N SER A 8 11.54 -7.72 -0.49
CA SER A 8 11.51 -8.13 -1.90
C SER A 8 11.91 -7.01 -2.87
N GLY A 9 12.23 -5.82 -2.37
CA GLY A 9 12.53 -4.65 -3.19
C GLY A 9 11.29 -3.94 -3.74
N TYR A 10 10.10 -4.24 -3.19
CA TYR A 10 8.88 -3.52 -3.55
C TYR A 10 8.97 -2.06 -3.08
N ARG A 11 9.06 -1.13 -4.05
CA ARG A 11 9.19 0.31 -3.83
C ARG A 11 8.12 1.08 -4.64
N PRO A 12 6.83 0.89 -4.31
CA PRO A 12 5.73 1.60 -4.98
C PRO A 12 5.85 3.11 -4.77
N ASN A 13 5.44 3.89 -5.77
CA ASN A 13 5.46 5.35 -5.66
C ASN A 13 4.16 5.87 -5.04
N TYR A 14 4.21 6.33 -3.80
CA TYR A 14 3.06 6.96 -3.14
C TYR A 14 3.08 8.49 -3.22
N HIS A 15 4.08 9.09 -3.86
CA HIS A 15 4.27 10.54 -3.91
C HIS A 15 3.77 11.16 -5.21
N LYS A 16 3.92 10.44 -6.32
CA LYS A 16 3.50 10.86 -7.66
C LYS A 16 2.55 9.84 -8.26
N CYS A 17 1.60 10.32 -9.04
CA CYS A 17 0.71 9.47 -9.81
C CYS A 17 1.53 8.68 -10.83
N VAL A 18 1.39 7.35 -10.82
CA VAL A 18 2.08 6.48 -11.78
C VAL A 18 1.63 6.73 -13.23
N SER A 19 0.41 7.23 -13.44
CA SER A 19 -0.13 7.51 -14.77
C SER A 19 0.25 8.90 -15.33
N CYS A 20 0.24 9.97 -14.54
CA CYS A 20 0.51 11.33 -15.03
C CYS A 20 1.74 12.02 -14.42
N GLY A 21 2.39 11.41 -13.43
CA GLY A 21 3.57 11.97 -12.76
C GLY A 21 3.30 13.14 -11.82
N ASN A 22 2.05 13.65 -11.74
CA ASN A 22 1.69 14.72 -10.83
C ASN A 22 1.79 14.28 -9.37
N SER A 23 2.14 15.21 -8.49
CA SER A 23 2.14 14.97 -7.05
C SER A 23 0.75 14.56 -6.56
N ILE A 24 0.71 13.52 -5.73
CA ILE A 24 -0.52 13.06 -5.10
C ILE A 24 -0.87 14.00 -3.94
N CYS A 25 -1.85 14.87 -4.19
CA CYS A 25 -2.47 15.76 -3.20
C CYS A 25 -3.38 15.00 -2.23
N GLU A 26 -3.72 15.60 -1.09
CA GLU A 26 -4.65 14.99 -0.13
C GLU A 26 -6.04 14.77 -0.74
N GLN A 27 -6.46 13.51 -0.83
CA GLN A 27 -7.76 13.04 -1.28
C GLN A 27 -8.35 12.07 -0.25
N GLU A 28 -9.66 11.83 -0.29
CA GLU A 28 -10.33 10.86 0.60
C GLU A 28 -9.96 9.41 0.28
N TYR A 29 -9.68 9.13 -0.99
CA TYR A 29 -9.20 7.83 -1.47
C TYR A 29 -8.26 8.01 -2.66
N TYR A 30 -7.49 6.96 -2.94
CA TYR A 30 -6.58 6.84 -4.08
C TYR A 30 -6.81 5.50 -4.76
N PHE A 31 -6.26 5.32 -5.96
CA PHE A 31 -6.33 4.03 -6.66
C PHE A 31 -4.95 3.39 -6.67
N GLY A 32 -4.79 2.28 -5.97
CA GLY A 32 -3.53 1.54 -5.90
C GLY A 32 -3.39 0.48 -6.99
N ASN A 33 -2.18 0.34 -7.51
CA ASN A 33 -1.72 -0.76 -8.34
C ASN A 33 -0.33 -1.23 -7.86
N PHE A 34 0.25 -2.22 -8.53
CA PHE A 34 1.56 -2.76 -8.16
C PHE A 34 2.68 -1.72 -8.26
N GLU A 35 2.58 -0.78 -9.20
CA GLU A 35 3.63 0.22 -9.44
C GLU A 35 3.56 1.42 -8.48
N GLY A 36 2.42 1.61 -7.81
CA GLY A 36 2.18 2.73 -6.91
C GLY A 36 0.72 3.13 -6.86
N VAL A 37 0.45 4.44 -6.93
CA VAL A 37 -0.92 4.97 -6.90
C VAL A 37 -1.22 5.90 -8.06
N SER A 38 -2.49 5.95 -8.43
CA SER A 38 -3.04 6.91 -9.37
C SER A 38 -3.97 7.91 -8.67
N CYS A 39 -3.96 9.15 -9.16
CA CYS A 39 -4.89 10.17 -8.71
C CYS A 39 -6.29 9.93 -9.29
N ASN A 40 -7.32 10.50 -8.66
CA ASN A 40 -8.72 10.36 -9.10
C ASN A 40 -8.98 10.84 -10.54
N ASN A 41 -8.10 11.68 -11.09
CA ASN A 41 -8.24 12.18 -12.47
C ASN A 41 -7.66 11.22 -13.52
N CYS A 42 -6.78 10.29 -13.13
CA CYS A 42 -6.09 9.40 -14.06
C CYS A 42 -6.58 7.97 -14.01
N SER A 43 -7.22 7.56 -12.93
CA SER A 43 -7.84 6.25 -12.87
C SER A 43 -9.05 6.26 -11.95
N GLU A 44 -10.16 5.72 -12.44
CA GLU A 44 -11.26 5.19 -11.61
C GLU A 44 -11.15 3.66 -11.47
N HIS A 45 -10.12 3.07 -12.08
CA HIS A 45 -9.90 1.64 -12.17
C HIS A 45 -8.66 1.25 -11.33
N GLY A 46 -8.89 0.47 -10.29
CA GLY A 46 -7.88 0.07 -9.32
C GLY A 46 -8.50 -0.14 -7.94
N ARG A 47 -7.71 -0.65 -7.00
CA ARG A 47 -8.22 -0.81 -5.64
C ARG A 47 -8.29 0.55 -4.96
N ARG A 48 -9.48 0.91 -4.44
CA ARG A 48 -9.62 2.11 -3.61
C ARG A 48 -8.82 1.94 -2.33
N ILE A 49 -7.91 2.86 -2.08
CA ILE A 49 -7.12 2.95 -0.87
C ILE A 49 -7.62 4.16 -0.08
N PRO A 50 -8.21 3.96 1.10
CA PRO A 50 -8.63 5.04 1.98
C PRO A 50 -7.45 5.93 2.39
N LYS A 51 -7.70 7.22 2.61
CA LYS A 51 -6.68 8.21 3.00
C LYS A 51 -5.80 7.75 4.17
N ASN A 52 -6.39 7.14 5.19
CA ASN A 52 -5.65 6.71 6.38
C ASN A 52 -4.69 5.55 6.06
N VAL A 53 -5.17 4.55 5.30
CA VAL A 53 -4.34 3.44 4.81
C VAL A 53 -3.21 3.97 3.94
N PHE A 54 -3.49 4.91 3.04
CA PHE A 54 -2.48 5.51 2.18
C PHE A 54 -1.39 6.27 2.97
N LYS A 55 -1.75 7.00 4.03
CA LYS A 55 -0.77 7.64 4.92
C LYS A 55 0.15 6.62 5.58
N ILE A 56 -0.42 5.49 6.01
CA ILE A 56 0.34 4.39 6.61
C ILE A 56 1.30 3.79 5.57
N LEU A 57 0.85 3.53 4.33
CA LEU A 57 1.71 3.06 3.23
C LEU A 57 2.87 4.03 2.90
N ARG A 58 2.63 5.34 2.91
CA ARG A 58 3.70 6.36 2.77
C ARG A 58 4.72 6.30 3.90
N LEU A 59 4.29 6.03 5.14
CA LEU A 59 5.22 5.86 6.26
C LEU A 59 6.08 4.62 6.05
N PHE A 60 5.49 3.53 5.54
CA PHE A 60 6.22 2.30 5.22
C PHE A 60 7.28 2.52 4.13
N GLU A 61 7.00 3.30 3.10
CA GLU A 61 7.99 3.66 2.06
C GLU A 61 9.27 4.28 2.66
N LYS A 62 9.13 5.03 3.75
CA LYS A 62 10.26 5.68 4.45
C LYS A 62 11.08 4.72 5.34
N GLY A 63 10.74 3.43 5.39
CA GLY A 63 11.57 2.38 5.98
C GLY A 63 11.62 2.37 7.51
N ASN A 64 10.67 3.00 8.20
CA ASN A 64 10.64 2.99 9.66
C ASN A 64 9.53 2.08 10.22
N ILE A 65 9.61 0.79 9.89
CA ILE A 65 8.65 -0.22 10.35
C ILE A 65 8.52 -0.23 11.87
N GLU A 66 9.60 0.00 12.61
CA GLU A 66 9.57 0.08 14.08
C GLU A 66 8.71 1.26 14.59
N GLN A 67 8.84 2.44 13.98
CA GLN A 67 7.95 3.56 14.31
C GLN A 67 6.50 3.25 13.96
N ILE A 68 6.28 2.53 12.86
CA ILE A 68 4.95 2.21 12.36
C ILE A 68 4.28 1.19 13.28
N LEU A 69 4.95 0.11 13.71
CA LEU A 69 4.42 -0.87 14.65
C LEU A 69 4.01 -0.27 16.01
N ASN A 70 4.57 0.89 16.38
CA ASN A 70 4.20 1.63 17.60
C ASN A 70 3.00 2.59 17.41
N ILE A 71 2.45 2.71 16.19
CA ILE A 71 1.27 3.54 15.92
C ILE A 71 0.01 2.74 16.25
N ASN A 72 -0.65 3.08 17.36
CA ASN A 72 -1.94 2.50 17.80
C ASN A 72 -3.06 2.57 16.73
N GLN A 73 -2.94 3.38 15.68
CA GLN A 73 -3.92 3.45 14.60
C GLN A 73 -3.83 2.28 13.61
N ILE A 74 -2.73 1.53 13.60
CA ILE A 74 -2.58 0.39 12.69
C ILE A 74 -3.47 -0.78 13.09
N SER A 75 -3.61 -1.03 14.40
CA SER A 75 -4.54 -2.04 14.87
C SER A 75 -5.99 -1.74 14.48
N ASN A 76 -6.34 -0.46 14.30
CA ASN A 76 -7.69 -0.03 13.91
C ASN A 76 -7.92 -0.11 12.39
N HIS A 77 -6.86 -0.16 11.59
CA HIS A 77 -6.90 -0.21 10.12
C HIS A 77 -6.24 -1.48 9.58
N SER A 78 -6.01 -2.48 10.42
CA SER A 78 -5.22 -3.67 10.09
C SER A 78 -5.86 -4.47 8.95
N GLU A 79 -7.18 -4.67 9.00
CA GLU A 79 -7.95 -5.33 7.95
C GLU A 79 -7.87 -4.56 6.62
N GLU A 80 -8.11 -3.24 6.63
CA GLU A 80 -8.05 -2.43 5.41
C GLU A 80 -6.63 -2.40 4.80
N ILE A 81 -5.60 -2.37 5.66
CA ILE A 81 -4.20 -2.47 5.24
C ILE A 81 -3.95 -3.84 4.61
N GLN A 82 -4.39 -4.93 5.24
CA GLN A 82 -4.24 -6.28 4.70
C GLN A 82 -4.95 -6.42 3.37
N GLU A 83 -6.17 -5.91 3.24
CA GLU A 83 -6.88 -5.92 1.96
C GLU A 83 -6.08 -5.20 0.88
N VAL A 84 -5.49 -4.05 1.19
CA VAL A 84 -4.67 -3.35 0.19
C VAL A 84 -3.38 -4.12 -0.14
N ILE A 85 -2.77 -4.77 0.84
CA ILE A 85 -1.41 -5.34 0.72
C ILE A 85 -1.36 -6.77 0.18
N LEU A 86 -2.32 -7.61 0.57
CA LEU A 86 -2.39 -9.02 0.17
C LEU A 86 -2.29 -9.21 -1.35
N PRO A 87 -3.01 -8.44 -2.19
CA PRO A 87 -2.88 -8.55 -3.65
C PRO A 87 -1.45 -8.32 -4.14
N TYR A 88 -0.74 -7.34 -3.57
CA TYR A 88 0.65 -7.06 -3.95
C TYR A 88 1.60 -8.17 -3.52
N LEU A 89 1.36 -8.77 -2.35
CA LEU A 89 2.10 -9.94 -1.91
C LEU A 89 1.91 -11.13 -2.85
N TYR A 90 0.71 -11.37 -3.34
CA TYR A 90 0.46 -12.45 -4.31
C TYR A 90 1.11 -12.21 -5.66
N ASP A 91 1.29 -10.95 -6.07
CA ASP A 91 1.99 -10.61 -7.31
C ASP A 91 3.51 -10.88 -7.20
N ILE A 92 4.09 -10.65 -6.01
CA ILE A 92 5.53 -10.84 -5.76
C ILE A 92 5.86 -12.29 -5.41
N LEU A 93 4.98 -12.96 -4.67
CA LEU A 93 5.24 -14.30 -4.17
C LEU A 93 4.92 -15.33 -5.26
N PRO A 94 5.90 -16.17 -5.67
CA PRO A 94 5.68 -17.19 -6.68
C PRO A 94 4.70 -18.29 -6.24
N ARG A 95 4.36 -18.35 -4.94
CA ARG A 95 3.38 -19.26 -4.33
C ARG A 95 2.68 -18.56 -3.17
N LYS A 96 1.38 -18.85 -2.97
CA LYS A 96 0.61 -18.32 -1.83
C LYS A 96 1.29 -18.68 -0.51
N PRO A 97 1.32 -17.76 0.49
CA PRO A 97 1.82 -18.10 1.82
C PRO A 97 1.01 -19.25 2.42
N LYS A 98 1.68 -20.31 2.88
CA LYS A 98 1.03 -21.45 3.56
C LYS A 98 0.26 -21.04 4.81
N SER A 99 0.64 -19.92 5.42
CA SER A 99 -0.03 -19.33 6.59
C SER A 99 -1.48 -18.88 6.31
N LEU A 100 -1.83 -18.67 5.03
CA LEU A 100 -3.17 -18.29 4.57
C LEU A 100 -3.99 -19.51 4.09
N GLU A 101 -3.44 -20.72 4.19
CA GLU A 101 -4.14 -21.98 3.87
C GLU A 101 -4.78 -22.63 5.12
N LEU A 102 -4.83 -21.91 6.24
CA LEU A 102 -5.39 -22.35 7.54
C LEU A 102 -6.75 -21.73 7.82
#